data_AF-A0A5J6PSJ1-F1
#
_entry.id   AF-A0A5J6PSJ1-F1
#
_cell.length_a   1.000
_cell.length_b   1.000
_cell.length_c   1.000
_cell.angle_alpha   90.00
_cell.angle_beta   90.00
_cell.angle_gamma   90.00
#
_symmetry.space_group_name_H-M   'P 1'
#
loop_
_entity.id
_entity.type
_entity.pdbx_description
1 polymer ?
#
loop_
_entity_poly.entity_id
_entity_poly.type
_entity_poly.pdbx_seq_one_letter_code
_entity_poly.pdbx_strand_id
1 'polypeptide(L)'
;MTLKSISDSILLFYSFFNLYCGFYLCKKYEVIDSFIDFLFFKNIKAGKFLWKIGLNKSSINIEKDFRFYVIKYTIHYFILHHIVFIAIDYFLYN
;
A
#
# COMPACT_ATOMS: atom_id res chain seq x y z
N MET A 1 -9.97 28.29 1.51
CA MET A 1 -9.53 26.90 1.28
C MET A 1 -8.58 26.92 0.09
N THR A 2 -7.31 26.58 0.28
CA THR A 2 -6.27 26.72 -0.77
C THR A 2 -6.15 25.41 -1.56
N LEU A 3 -5.65 25.48 -2.80
CA LEU A 3 -5.41 24.29 -3.63
C LEU A 3 -4.56 23.23 -2.91
N LYS A 4 -3.59 23.70 -2.11
CA LYS A 4 -2.74 22.87 -1.26
C LYS A 4 -3.55 22.11 -0.19
N SER A 5 -4.45 22.79 0.53
CA SER A 5 -5.24 22.12 1.57
C SER A 5 -6.19 21.05 1.00
N ILE A 6 -6.66 21.24 -0.24
CA ILE A 6 -7.47 20.24 -0.95
C ILE A 6 -6.62 19.02 -1.31
N SER A 7 -5.44 19.24 -1.89
CA SER A 7 -4.48 18.18 -2.23
C SER A 7 -4.08 17.35 -0.99
N ASP A 8 -3.74 18.02 0.11
CA ASP A 8 -3.35 17.36 1.36
C ASP A 8 -4.50 16.51 1.92
N SER A 9 -5.74 17.00 1.84
CA SER A 9 -6.93 16.27 2.29
C SER A 9 -7.20 15.01 1.46
N ILE A 10 -7.02 15.10 0.13
CA ILE A 10 -7.16 13.96 -0.79
C ILE A 10 -6.10 12.90 -0.50
N LEU A 11 -4.85 13.32 -0.28
CA LEU A 11 -3.74 12.42 0.02
C LEU A 11 -3.96 11.69 1.35
N LEU A 12 -4.47 12.41 2.36
CA LEU A 12 -4.82 11.84 3.66
C LEU A 12 -5.94 10.79 3.51
N PHE A 13 -7.00 11.11 2.78
CA PHE A 13 -8.11 10.19 2.53
C PHE A 13 -7.63 8.93 1.79
N TYR A 14 -6.79 9.11 0.76
CA TYR A 14 -6.19 8.01 0.02
C TYR A 14 -5.32 7.11 0.90
N SER A 15 -4.56 7.71 1.83
CA SER A 15 -3.72 6.98 2.78
C SER A 15 -4.56 6.12 3.74
N PHE A 16 -5.64 6.69 4.30
CA PHE A 16 -6.57 5.94 5.14
C PHE A 16 -7.30 4.84 4.38
N PHE A 17 -7.71 5.10 3.14
CA PHE A 17 -8.36 4.10 2.31
C PHE A 17 -7.43 2.92 1.97
N ASN A 18 -6.16 3.19 1.66
CA ASN A 18 -5.15 2.15 1.48
C ASN A 18 -4.90 1.35 2.75
N LEU A 19 -4.79 2.03 3.89
CA LEU A 19 -4.63 1.39 5.19
C LEU A 19 -5.81 0.44 5.47
N TYR A 20 -7.04 0.91 5.24
CA TYR A 20 -8.24 0.11 5.37
C TYR A 20 -8.24 -1.11 4.46
N CYS A 21 -7.90 -0.94 3.18
CA CYS A 21 -7.83 -2.05 2.22
C CYS A 21 -6.81 -3.10 2.67
N GLY A 22 -5.63 -2.67 3.11
CA GLY A 22 -4.57 -3.55 3.57
C GLY A 22 -4.97 -4.31 4.83
N PHE A 23 -5.54 -3.60 5.81
CA PHE A 23 -6.06 -4.20 7.03
C PHE A 23 -7.16 -5.22 6.74
N TYR A 24 -8.14 -4.85 5.91
CA TYR A 24 -9.26 -5.72 5.56
C TYR A 24 -8.78 -7.03 4.94
N LEU A 25 -7.85 -6.94 3.98
CA LEU A 25 -7.30 -8.14 3.35
C LEU A 25 -6.50 -8.98 4.34
N CYS A 26 -5.63 -8.37 5.14
CA CYS A 26 -4.89 -9.11 6.16
C CYS A 26 -5.82 -9.80 7.17
N LYS A 27 -6.95 -9.17 7.55
CA LYS A 27 -7.95 -9.77 8.43
C LYS A 27 -8.75 -10.88 7.75
N LYS A 28 -9.17 -10.68 6.49
CA LYS A 28 -9.93 -11.66 5.69
C LYS A 28 -9.16 -12.98 5.50
N TYR A 29 -7.84 -12.90 5.39
CA TYR A 29 -6.97 -14.07 5.22
C TYR A 29 -6.25 -14.46 6.52
N GLU A 30 -6.76 -14.04 7.68
CA GLU A 30 -6.29 -14.45 9.02
C GLU A 30 -4.77 -14.24 9.22
N VAL A 31 -4.21 -13.19 8.60
CA VAL A 31 -2.79 -12.82 8.71
C VAL A 31 -2.51 -12.05 9.99
N ILE A 32 -3.52 -11.36 10.52
CA ILE A 32 -3.46 -10.49 11.71
C ILE A 32 -4.71 -10.70 12.57
N ASP A 33 -4.55 -10.49 13.88
CA ASP A 33 -5.64 -10.63 14.85
C ASP A 33 -6.35 -9.30 15.13
N SER A 34 -5.60 -8.19 15.19
CA SER A 34 -6.17 -6.87 15.51
C SER A 34 -5.67 -5.73 14.60
N PHE A 35 -6.39 -4.61 14.65
CA PHE A 35 -6.00 -3.36 13.96
C PHE A 35 -4.72 -2.75 14.57
N ILE A 36 -4.52 -2.92 15.87
CA ILE A 36 -3.31 -2.46 16.57
C ILE A 36 -2.08 -3.23 16.06
N ASP A 37 -2.22 -4.55 15.84
CA ASP A 37 -1.15 -5.39 15.27
C ASP A 37 -0.77 -4.97 13.84
N PHE A 38 -1.75 -4.48 13.09
CA PHE A 38 -1.52 -3.96 11.74
C PHE A 38 -0.78 -2.62 11.74
N LEU A 39 -1.20 -1.69 12.61
CA LEU A 39 -0.65 -0.33 12.67
C LEU A 39 0.74 -0.26 13.31
N PHE A 40 0.92 -0.85 14.49
CA PHE A 40 2.09 -0.61 15.32
C PHE A 40 3.16 -1.70 15.18
N PHE A 41 2.74 -2.94 14.96
CA PHE A 41 3.67 -4.07 14.96
C PHE A 41 4.31 -4.35 13.60
N LYS A 42 3.93 -3.58 12.55
CA LYS A 42 4.45 -3.73 11.19
C LYS A 42 4.60 -5.21 10.85
N ASN A 43 3.55 -6.00 11.17
CA ASN A 43 3.65 -7.45 11.26
C ASN A 43 4.29 -7.98 9.98
N ILE A 44 5.50 -8.54 10.07
CA ILE A 44 6.29 -8.97 8.92
C ILE A 44 5.47 -9.92 8.04
N LYS A 45 4.53 -10.69 8.62
CA LYS A 45 3.59 -11.54 7.88
C LYS A 45 2.60 -10.70 7.05
N ALA A 46 1.98 -9.67 7.64
CA ALA A 46 1.08 -8.75 6.95
C ALA A 46 1.80 -8.01 5.81
N GLY A 47 3.02 -7.51 6.09
CA GLY A 47 3.87 -6.90 5.06
C GLY A 47 4.14 -7.88 3.92
N LYS A 48 4.68 -9.07 4.23
CA LYS A 48 4.94 -10.12 3.23
C LYS A 48 3.70 -10.48 2.41
N PHE A 49 2.53 -10.54 3.05
CA PHE A 49 1.26 -10.81 2.39
C PHE A 49 0.87 -9.70 1.40
N LEU A 50 0.87 -8.43 1.82
CA LEU A 50 0.58 -7.30 0.95
C LEU A 50 1.60 -7.18 -0.20
N TRP A 51 2.88 -7.44 0.07
CA TRP A 51 3.93 -7.50 -0.96
C TRP A 51 3.69 -8.61 -1.99
N LYS A 52 3.21 -9.78 -1.56
CA LYS A 52 2.83 -10.86 -2.50
C LYS A 52 1.68 -10.44 -3.41
N ILE A 53 0.72 -9.66 -2.89
CA ILE A 53 -0.37 -9.08 -3.69
C ILE A 53 0.19 -8.08 -4.71
N GLY A 54 1.04 -7.15 -4.26
CA GLY A 54 1.69 -6.15 -5.13
C GLY A 54 2.47 -6.78 -6.28
N LEU A 55 3.22 -7.84 -5.99
CA LEU A 55 4.06 -8.54 -6.98
C LEU A 55 3.32 -9.59 -7.81
N ASN A 56 1.99 -9.67 -7.69
CA ASN A 56 1.17 -10.67 -8.40
C ASN A 56 1.59 -12.13 -8.12
N LYS A 57 2.23 -12.37 -6.95
CA LYS A 57 2.70 -13.69 -6.50
C LYS A 57 1.72 -14.40 -5.56
N SER A 58 0.55 -13.83 -5.33
CA SER A 58 -0.47 -14.49 -4.51
C SER A 58 -1.13 -15.62 -5.31
N SER A 59 -1.05 -16.85 -4.81
CA SER A 59 -1.84 -18.02 -5.28
C SER A 59 -3.33 -17.90 -4.97
N ILE A 60 -3.74 -16.77 -4.38
CA ILE A 60 -5.10 -16.45 -4.02
C ILE A 60 -5.82 -16.09 -5.30
N ASN A 61 -6.85 -16.86 -5.63
CA ASN A 61 -7.76 -16.54 -6.71
C ASN A 61 -8.26 -15.12 -6.44
N ILE A 62 -7.86 -14.16 -7.27
CA ILE A 62 -8.19 -12.74 -7.14
C ILE A 62 -9.67 -12.63 -7.52
N GLU A 63 -10.54 -13.12 -6.65
CA GLU A 63 -11.98 -13.07 -6.81
C GLU A 63 -12.43 -11.62 -6.76
N LYS A 64 -12.36 -10.91 -7.90
CA LYS A 64 -13.06 -9.64 -8.19
C LYS A 64 -13.10 -8.60 -7.05
N ASP A 65 -12.14 -8.62 -6.13
CA ASP A 65 -12.16 -7.80 -4.93
C ASP A 65 -11.31 -6.57 -5.20
N PHE A 66 -11.98 -5.42 -5.38
CA PHE A 66 -11.35 -4.15 -5.72
C PHE A 66 -10.22 -3.78 -4.76
N ARG A 67 -10.26 -4.25 -3.50
CA ARG A 67 -9.25 -3.95 -2.48
C ARG A 67 -7.89 -4.56 -2.83
N PHE A 68 -7.87 -5.70 -3.51
CA PHE A 68 -6.63 -6.28 -4.04
C PHE A 68 -6.00 -5.36 -5.09
N TYR A 69 -6.81 -4.80 -5.98
CA TYR A 69 -6.34 -3.85 -6.98
C TYR A 69 -5.79 -2.58 -6.34
N VAL A 70 -6.50 -2.02 -5.35
CA VAL A 70 -6.03 -0.85 -4.60
C VAL A 70 -4.64 -1.10 -4.00
N ILE A 71 -4.45 -2.21 -3.29
CA ILE A 71 -3.14 -2.57 -2.72
C ILE A 71 -2.09 -2.82 -3.81
N LYS A 72 -2.45 -3.52 -4.88
CA LYS A 72 -1.54 -3.83 -5.99
C LYS A 72 -1.00 -2.57 -6.64
N TYR A 73 -1.88 -1.62 -6.97
CA TYR A 73 -1.49 -0.38 -7.62
C TYR A 73 -0.78 0.57 -6.67
N THR A 74 -1.14 0.62 -5.39
CA THR A 74 -0.41 1.41 -4.40
C THR A 74 1.04 0.96 -4.25
N ILE A 75 1.29 -0.36 -4.21
CA ILE A 75 2.66 -0.88 -4.13
C ILE A 75 3.42 -0.60 -5.43
N HIS A 76 2.79 -0.78 -6.61
CA HIS A 76 3.42 -0.43 -7.89
C HIS A 76 3.79 1.05 -7.96
N TYR A 77 2.87 1.93 -7.58
CA TYR A 77 3.09 3.36 -7.55
C TYR A 77 4.26 3.71 -6.62
N PHE A 78 4.28 3.12 -5.41
CA PHE A 78 5.36 3.33 -4.45
C PHE A 78 6.74 2.94 -5.01
N ILE A 79 6.84 1.78 -5.66
CA ILE A 79 8.08 1.29 -6.29
C ILE A 79 8.50 2.22 -7.42
N LEU A 80 7.58 2.56 -8.33
CA LEU A 80 7.87 3.45 -9.47
C LEU A 80 8.39 4.81 -8.98
N HIS A 81 7.72 5.39 -7.99
CA HIS A 81 8.08 6.67 -7.43
C HIS A 81 9.47 6.65 -6.76
N HIS A 82 9.80 5.56 -6.05
CA HIS A 82 11.15 5.37 -5.49
C HIS A 82 12.21 5.25 -6.57
N ILE A 83 11.97 4.47 -7.63
CA ILE A 83 12.91 4.33 -8.76
C ILE A 83 13.16 5.68 -9.42
N VAL A 84 12.09 6.46 -9.67
CA VAL A 84 12.20 7.78 -10.28
C VAL A 84 13.02 8.74 -9.41
N PHE A 85 12.76 8.78 -8.10
CA PHE A 85 13.55 9.62 -7.20
C PHE A 85 15.03 9.21 -7.14
N ILE A 86 15.31 7.91 -7.03
CA ILE A 86 16.69 7.40 -7.05
C ILE A 86 17.39 7.77 -8.35
N ALA A 87 16.69 7.68 -9.49
CA ALA A 87 17.24 8.08 -10.77
C ALA A 87 17.54 9.58 -10.83
N ILE A 88 16.61 10.43 -10.34
CA ILE A 88 16.82 11.88 -10.27
C ILE A 88 18.03 12.20 -9.39
N ASP A 89 18.12 11.61 -8.20
CA ASP A 89 19.26 11.81 -7.31
C ASP A 89 20.57 11.38 -8.00
N TYR A 90 20.57 10.22 -8.66
CA TYR A 90 21.73 9.76 -9.41
C TYR A 90 22.16 10.75 -10.51
N PHE A 91 21.22 11.36 -11.24
CA PHE A 91 21.50 12.36 -12.28
C PHE A 91 21.89 13.74 -11.74
N LEU A 92 21.52 14.07 -10.49
CA LEU A 92 21.86 15.35 -9.87
C LEU A 92 23.20 15.31 -9.13
N TYR A 93 23.60 14.13 -8.63
CA TYR A 93 24.80 13.94 -7.82
C TYR A 93 25.95 13.20 -8.54
N ASN A 94 25.75 12.76 -9.78
CA ASN A 94 26.81 12.43 -10.75
C ASN A 94 26.78 13.41 -11.92
#